data_AF-A0A7Y6L9K9-F1
#
_entry.id   AF-A0A7Y6L9K9-F1
#
_cell.length_a   1.000
_cell.length_b   1.000
_cell.length_c   1.000
_cell.angle_alpha   90.00
_cell.angle_beta   90.00
_cell.angle_gamma   90.00
#
_symmetry.space_group_name_H-M   'P 1'
#
loop_
_entity.id
_entity.type
_entity.pdbx_description
1 polymer ?
#
loop_
_entity_poly.entity_id
_entity_poly.type
_entity_poly.pdbx_seq_one_letter_code
_entity_poly.pdbx_strand_id
1 'polypeptide(L)'
;SEKTAAAEGKVGELRRDPFAMLPFCGYNMGDYMAHWIDVAKDKDQSKLPKIYYVNWFRKNDAGKFVWPGFGENSRVLKWIVERLDGTAEGVETPIGVLPTRDALDTKGLELADDDLDFLLTVDKEVWREEAALVPEHLNTFGEHTPKELWDEYRALVQRLG
;
A
#
# COMPACT_ATOMS: atom_id res chain seq x y z
N SER A 1 -8.81 -2.98 2.52
CA SER A 1 -8.90 -2.92 3.99
C SER A 1 -9.98 -3.88 4.47
N GLU A 2 -9.81 -4.52 5.61
CA GLU A 2 -10.91 -5.26 6.25
C GLU A 2 -11.99 -4.25 6.67
N LYS A 3 -13.28 -4.59 6.46
CA LYS A 3 -14.39 -3.73 6.90
C LYS A 3 -14.36 -3.55 8.42
N THR A 4 -14.30 -2.31 8.89
CA THR A 4 -14.39 -1.96 10.32
C THR A 4 -15.85 -1.70 10.72
N ALA A 5 -16.12 -1.66 12.02
CA ALA A 5 -17.45 -1.40 12.58
C ALA A 5 -18.04 -0.02 12.22
N ALA A 6 -17.25 0.88 11.62
CA ALA A 6 -17.69 2.21 11.19
C ALA A 6 -18.47 2.20 9.86
N ALA A 7 -18.54 1.06 9.16
CA ALA A 7 -19.28 0.92 7.90
C ALA A 7 -20.34 -0.20 8.02
N GLU A 8 -21.56 0.07 7.53
CA GLU A 8 -22.60 -0.97 7.41
C GLU A 8 -22.13 -2.09 6.45
N GLY A 9 -22.11 -3.34 6.90
CA GLY A 9 -21.70 -4.50 6.12
C GLY A 9 -21.25 -5.69 6.98
N LYS A 10 -21.00 -6.85 6.36
CA LYS A 10 -20.42 -8.01 7.04
C LYS A 10 -18.97 -7.74 7.42
N VAL A 11 -18.66 -7.84 8.71
CA VAL A 11 -17.30 -7.77 9.26
C VAL A 11 -16.46 -8.89 8.65
N GLY A 12 -15.23 -8.58 8.22
CA GLY A 12 -14.27 -9.56 7.68
C GLY A 12 -14.13 -9.61 6.16
N GLU A 13 -15.02 -8.96 5.39
CA GLU A 13 -14.83 -8.87 3.94
C GLU A 13 -13.80 -7.80 3.57
N LEU A 14 -12.92 -8.13 2.63
CA LEU A 14 -12.01 -7.17 1.99
C LEU A 14 -12.81 -6.14 1.20
N ARG A 15 -12.67 -4.86 1.58
CA ARG A 15 -13.25 -3.72 0.86
C ARG A 15 -12.13 -2.94 0.16
N ARG A 16 -12.37 -2.63 -1.11
CA ARG A 16 -11.62 -1.61 -1.85
C ARG A 16 -12.13 -0.25 -1.41
N ASP A 17 -11.26 0.55 -0.80
CA ASP A 17 -11.59 1.89 -0.30
C ASP A 17 -10.53 2.87 -0.82
N PRO A 18 -10.68 3.32 -2.09
CA PRO A 18 -9.70 4.20 -2.71
C PRO A 18 -9.48 5.45 -1.85
N PHE A 19 -8.22 5.71 -1.50
CA PHE A 19 -7.81 6.88 -0.69
C PHE A 19 -8.53 7.00 0.68
N ALA A 20 -9.15 5.92 1.18
CA ALA A 20 -10.06 5.97 2.33
C ALA A 20 -11.22 6.99 2.17
N MET A 21 -11.63 7.22 0.92
CA MET A 21 -12.62 8.24 0.53
C MET A 21 -13.92 7.65 0.01
N LEU A 22 -14.08 6.33 -0.04
CA LEU A 22 -15.27 5.71 -0.62
C LEU A 22 -16.61 6.19 0.00
N PRO A 23 -16.76 6.39 1.32
CA PRO A 23 -18.00 6.94 1.88
C PRO A 23 -18.06 8.48 1.90
N PHE A 24 -17.01 9.17 1.42
CA PHE A 24 -16.87 10.63 1.56
C PHE A 24 -16.72 11.37 0.23
N CYS A 25 -16.52 10.65 -0.89
CA CYS A 25 -16.35 11.26 -2.19
C CYS A 25 -17.64 11.93 -2.66
N GLY A 26 -17.60 13.26 -2.82
CA GLY A 26 -18.77 14.08 -3.19
C GLY A 26 -19.10 14.12 -4.68
N TYR A 27 -18.34 13.40 -5.51
CA TYR A 27 -18.53 13.32 -6.97
C TYR A 27 -18.02 11.96 -7.48
N ASN A 28 -17.97 11.75 -8.80
CA ASN A 28 -17.55 10.49 -9.39
C ASN A 28 -16.14 10.10 -8.92
N MET A 29 -15.97 8.88 -8.40
CA MET A 29 -14.69 8.41 -7.86
C MET A 29 -13.61 8.25 -8.95
N GLY A 30 -13.99 7.93 -10.20
CA GLY A 30 -13.07 7.92 -11.33
C GLY A 30 -12.49 9.32 -11.60
N ASP A 31 -13.36 10.32 -11.66
CA ASP A 31 -12.95 11.74 -11.79
C ASP A 31 -12.12 12.20 -10.60
N TYR A 32 -12.40 11.70 -9.39
CA TYR A 32 -11.59 12.00 -8.20
C TYR A 32 -10.16 11.49 -8.33
N MET A 33 -9.98 10.28 -8.85
CA MET A 33 -8.65 9.74 -9.12
C MET A 33 -7.98 10.48 -10.30
N ALA A 34 -8.74 10.89 -11.33
CA ALA A 34 -8.23 11.74 -12.41
C ALA A 34 -7.69 13.07 -11.86
N HIS A 35 -8.40 13.69 -10.92
CA HIS A 35 -7.99 14.93 -10.29
C HIS A 35 -6.64 14.81 -9.57
N TRP A 36 -6.39 13.69 -8.87
CA TRP A 36 -5.08 13.43 -8.25
C TRP A 36 -3.94 13.37 -9.27
N ILE A 37 -4.17 12.77 -10.44
CA ILE A 37 -3.20 12.72 -11.53
C ILE A 37 -2.93 14.14 -12.06
N ASP A 38 -4.00 14.92 -12.32
CA ASP A 38 -3.89 16.28 -12.86
C ASP A 38 -3.17 17.24 -11.90
N VAL A 39 -3.37 17.08 -10.58
CA VAL A 39 -2.65 17.87 -9.57
C VAL A 39 -1.13 17.72 -9.70
N ALA A 40 -0.65 16.54 -10.11
CA ALA A 40 0.76 16.21 -10.20
C ALA A 40 1.38 16.39 -11.60
N LYS A 41 0.60 16.21 -12.66
CA LYS A 41 1.06 16.05 -14.05
C LYS A 41 2.04 17.12 -14.54
N ASP A 42 1.75 18.39 -14.26
CA ASP A 42 2.54 19.54 -14.74
C ASP A 42 3.33 20.23 -13.62
N LYS A 43 3.58 19.53 -12.52
CA LYS A 43 4.35 20.05 -11.38
C LYS A 43 5.79 19.60 -11.44
N ASP A 44 6.62 20.33 -10.70
CA ASP A 44 7.98 19.91 -10.41
C ASP A 44 7.95 18.59 -9.63
N GLN A 45 8.26 17.49 -10.31
CA GLN A 45 8.19 16.13 -9.76
C GLN A 45 9.11 15.94 -8.55
N SER A 46 10.17 16.76 -8.42
CA SER A 46 11.06 16.71 -7.26
C SER A 46 10.43 17.27 -5.98
N LYS A 47 9.36 18.06 -6.11
CA LYS A 47 8.66 18.71 -4.99
C LYS A 47 7.38 17.99 -4.58
N LEU A 48 6.95 16.98 -5.34
CA LEU A 48 5.78 16.20 -4.97
C LEU A 48 6.09 15.30 -3.77
N PRO A 49 5.14 15.15 -2.82
CA PRO A 49 5.33 14.25 -1.70
C PRO A 49 5.47 12.80 -2.20
N LYS A 50 6.30 12.02 -1.52
CA LYS A 50 6.37 10.57 -1.77
C LYS A 50 5.15 9.89 -1.17
N ILE A 51 4.60 8.92 -1.89
CA ILE A 51 3.44 8.14 -1.45
C ILE A 51 3.94 6.81 -0.88
N TYR A 52 3.44 6.45 0.30
CA TYR A 52 3.75 5.19 0.96
C TYR A 52 2.46 4.43 1.27
N TYR A 53 2.53 3.10 1.20
CA TYR A 53 1.49 2.20 1.67
C TYR A 53 2.04 1.40 2.85
N VAL A 54 1.27 1.31 3.94
CA VAL A 54 1.66 0.61 5.16
C VAL A 54 0.60 -0.42 5.54
N ASN A 55 1.04 -1.54 6.12
CA ASN A 55 0.15 -2.56 6.67
C ASN A 55 0.61 -2.95 8.08
N TRP A 56 -0.02 -2.35 9.10
CA TRP A 56 0.22 -2.68 10.51
C TRP A 56 -0.41 -4.00 10.95
N PHE A 57 -1.24 -4.60 10.10
CA PHE A 57 -2.18 -5.66 10.47
C PHE A 57 -1.85 -7.01 9.85
N ARG A 58 -0.65 -7.16 9.27
CA ARG A 58 -0.20 -8.45 8.72
C ARG A 58 -0.16 -9.50 9.84
N LYS A 59 -0.83 -10.63 9.60
CA LYS A 59 -0.88 -11.77 10.51
C LYS A 59 -0.07 -12.93 9.94
N ASN A 60 0.52 -13.73 10.81
CA ASN A 60 1.14 -15.01 10.43
C ASN A 60 0.08 -16.14 10.38
N ASP A 61 0.50 -17.35 10.06
CA ASP A 61 -0.37 -18.53 9.93
C ASP A 61 -1.09 -18.90 11.25
N ALA A 62 -0.54 -18.50 12.40
CA ALA A 62 -1.19 -18.65 13.70
C ALA A 62 -2.24 -17.55 13.98
N GLY A 63 -2.49 -16.64 13.05
CA GLY A 63 -3.44 -15.53 13.17
C GLY A 63 -2.95 -14.39 14.08
N LYS A 64 -1.69 -14.40 14.50
CA LYS A 64 -1.09 -13.36 15.36
C LYS A 64 -0.61 -12.20 14.51
N PHE A 65 -0.88 -10.96 14.94
CA PHE A 65 -0.25 -9.78 14.36
C PHE A 65 1.26 -9.85 14.55
N VAL A 66 1.99 -9.70 13.44
CA VAL A 66 3.45 -9.83 13.45
C VAL A 66 4.12 -8.52 13.86
N TRP A 67 3.59 -7.39 13.40
CA TRP A 67 4.05 -6.08 13.83
C TRP A 67 3.33 -5.63 15.12
N PRO A 68 4.04 -5.14 16.16
CA PRO A 68 3.43 -4.75 17.44
C PRO A 68 2.49 -3.53 17.35
N GLY A 69 2.66 -2.68 16.33
CA GLY A 69 1.76 -1.55 16.10
C GLY A 69 1.92 -0.39 17.08
N PHE A 70 0.90 0.47 17.15
CA PHE A 70 0.82 1.60 18.08
C PHE A 70 2.07 2.50 18.08
N GLY A 71 2.72 2.69 19.23
CA GLY A 71 3.91 3.52 19.36
C GLY A 71 5.09 3.01 18.53
N GLU A 72 5.17 1.71 18.29
CA GLU A 72 6.26 1.11 17.51
C GLU A 72 6.16 1.47 16.01
N ASN A 73 4.99 1.91 15.52
CA ASN A 73 4.85 2.45 14.16
C ASN A 73 5.77 3.65 13.90
N SER A 74 6.23 4.34 14.95
CA SER A 74 7.24 5.39 14.85
C SER A 74 8.54 4.91 14.18
N ARG A 75 8.88 3.62 14.24
CA ARG A 75 10.06 3.03 13.59
C ARG A 75 9.94 3.00 12.08
N VAL A 76 8.75 2.72 11.55
CA VAL A 76 8.49 2.78 10.11
C VAL A 76 8.39 4.23 9.64
N LEU A 77 7.82 5.13 10.46
CA LEU A 77 7.85 6.57 10.15
C LEU A 77 9.28 7.13 10.12
N LYS A 78 10.16 6.67 11.03
CA LYS A 78 11.60 6.98 11.00
C LYS A 78 12.20 6.54 9.67
N TRP A 79 11.98 5.31 9.23
CA TRP A 79 12.47 4.84 7.93
C TRP A 79 11.94 5.69 6.76
N ILE A 80 10.65 6.07 6.77
CA ILE A 80 10.07 6.96 5.75
C ILE A 80 10.82 8.31 5.71
N VAL A 81 11.11 8.91 6.86
CA VAL A 81 11.86 10.17 6.94
C VAL A 81 13.29 9.98 6.41
N GLU A 82 13.97 8.93 6.83
CA GLU A 82 15.33 8.62 6.35
C GLU A 82 15.36 8.33 4.84
N ARG A 83 14.30 7.74 4.26
CA ARG A 83 14.13 7.59 2.80
C ARG A 83 13.96 8.93 2.09
N LEU A 84 13.25 9.88 2.70
CA LEU A 84 13.10 11.24 2.16
C LEU A 84 14.41 12.01 2.19
N ASP A 85 15.22 11.81 3.24
CA ASP A 85 16.53 12.44 3.40
C ASP A 85 17.65 11.72 2.62
N GLY A 86 17.37 10.57 2.02
CA GLY A 86 18.34 9.76 1.27
C GLY A 86 19.36 9.03 2.15
N THR A 87 19.03 8.81 3.43
CA THR A 87 19.91 8.19 4.43
C THR A 87 19.53 6.75 4.78
N ALA A 88 18.38 6.26 4.30
CA ALA A 88 17.98 4.86 4.42
C ALA A 88 17.93 4.12 3.08
N GLU A 89 18.36 2.87 3.11
CA GLU A 89 18.29 1.94 1.99
C GLU A 89 16.87 1.40 1.79
N GLY A 90 16.62 0.93 0.57
CA GLY A 90 15.41 0.19 0.22
C GLY A 90 15.69 -0.82 -0.88
N VAL A 91 14.94 -1.91 -0.90
CA VAL A 91 15.01 -2.95 -1.91
C VAL A 91 13.86 -2.78 -2.90
N GLU A 92 14.17 -2.78 -4.20
CA GLU A 92 13.15 -2.79 -5.24
C GLU A 92 12.44 -4.14 -5.28
N THR A 93 11.10 -4.09 -5.30
CA THR A 93 10.22 -5.25 -5.40
C THR A 93 9.16 -4.99 -6.48
N PRO A 94 8.42 -6.01 -6.93
CA PRO A 94 7.34 -5.81 -7.90
C PRO A 94 6.25 -4.80 -7.46
N ILE A 95 6.11 -4.55 -6.16
CA ILE A 95 5.07 -3.68 -5.59
C ILE A 95 5.60 -2.32 -5.14
N GLY A 96 6.87 -2.02 -5.43
CA GLY A 96 7.54 -0.79 -5.00
C GLY A 96 8.77 -1.07 -4.15
N VAL A 97 9.21 -0.06 -3.40
CA VAL A 97 10.42 -0.13 -2.57
C VAL A 97 10.05 -0.52 -1.14
N LEU A 98 10.64 -1.60 -0.64
CA LEU A 98 10.52 -2.02 0.76
C LEU A 98 11.80 -1.65 1.53
N PRO A 99 11.76 -1.54 2.86
CA PRO A 99 12.97 -1.44 3.65
C PRO A 99 13.84 -2.68 3.48
N THR A 100 15.16 -2.50 3.51
CA THR A 100 16.06 -3.61 3.79
C THR A 100 15.94 -4.01 5.26
N ARG A 101 16.38 -5.23 5.59
CA ARG A 101 16.34 -5.75 6.96
C ARG A 101 17.03 -4.80 7.96
N ASP A 102 18.17 -4.25 7.58
CA ASP A 102 18.98 -3.37 8.44
C ASP A 102 18.49 -1.91 8.46
N ALA A 103 17.62 -1.51 7.52
CA ALA A 103 17.09 -0.15 7.45
C ALA A 103 15.92 0.08 8.43
N LEU A 104 15.32 -0.98 8.98
CA LEU A 104 14.31 -0.87 10.02
C LEU A 104 14.93 -1.00 11.41
N ASP A 105 14.71 0.01 12.24
CA ASP A 105 15.13 -0.03 13.64
C ASP A 105 14.23 -0.97 14.44
N THR A 106 14.69 -2.20 14.66
CA THR A 106 14.02 -3.21 15.48
C THR A 106 14.60 -3.34 16.88
N LYS A 107 15.52 -2.44 17.28
CA LYS A 107 16.18 -2.51 18.57
C LYS A 107 15.16 -2.40 19.72
N GLY A 108 15.21 -3.39 20.61
CA GLY A 108 14.32 -3.47 21.78
C GLY A 108 12.93 -4.03 21.47
N LEU A 109 12.67 -4.49 20.24
CA LEU A 109 11.47 -5.25 19.93
C LEU A 109 11.67 -6.72 20.25
N GLU A 110 10.65 -7.35 20.85
CA GLU A 110 10.52 -8.81 20.91
C GLU A 110 9.98 -9.33 19.56
N LEU A 111 10.75 -9.10 18.49
CA LEU A 111 10.41 -9.52 17.13
C LEU A 111 11.41 -10.60 16.68
N ALA A 112 10.92 -11.77 16.32
CA ALA A 112 11.76 -12.85 15.82
C ALA A 112 12.32 -12.51 14.44
N ASP A 113 13.48 -13.08 14.11
CA ASP A 113 14.15 -12.82 12.83
C ASP A 113 13.29 -13.26 11.64
N ASP A 114 12.64 -14.43 11.75
CA ASP A 114 11.73 -14.97 10.74
C ASP A 114 10.46 -14.11 10.59
N ASP A 115 9.99 -13.49 11.67
CA ASP A 115 8.84 -12.58 11.64
C ASP A 115 9.19 -11.29 10.88
N LEU A 116 10.41 -10.77 11.04
CA LEU A 116 10.90 -9.63 10.28
C LEU A 116 11.04 -9.97 8.78
N ASP A 117 11.59 -11.13 8.45
CA ASP A 117 11.68 -11.60 7.06
C ASP A 117 10.28 -11.76 6.45
N PHE A 118 9.35 -12.34 7.19
CA PHE A 118 7.97 -12.46 6.78
C PHE A 118 7.33 -11.09 6.51
N LEU A 119 7.51 -10.10 7.41
CA LEU A 119 7.00 -8.74 7.22
C LEU A 119 7.50 -8.10 5.92
N LEU A 120 8.77 -8.33 5.57
CA LEU A 120 9.45 -7.76 4.39
C LEU A 120 9.31 -8.60 3.12
N THR A 121 8.61 -9.74 3.18
CA THR A 121 8.43 -10.62 2.02
C THR A 121 7.30 -10.13 1.11
N VAL A 122 7.55 -10.24 -0.21
CA VAL A 122 6.58 -10.04 -1.30
C VAL A 122 6.37 -11.37 -2.02
N ASP A 123 5.27 -12.06 -1.69
CA ASP A 123 4.87 -13.31 -2.36
C ASP A 123 4.21 -13.00 -3.71
N LYS A 124 4.87 -13.36 -4.81
CA LYS A 124 4.38 -13.06 -6.15
C LYS A 124 3.08 -13.76 -6.49
N GLU A 125 2.85 -14.98 -6.00
CA GLU A 125 1.61 -15.70 -6.30
C GLU A 125 0.42 -15.03 -5.62
N VAL A 126 0.56 -14.69 -4.33
CA VAL A 126 -0.47 -13.92 -3.60
C VAL A 126 -0.72 -12.57 -4.26
N TRP A 127 0.33 -11.88 -4.70
CA TRP A 127 0.16 -10.59 -5.38
C TRP A 127 -0.45 -10.70 -6.78
N ARG A 128 -0.28 -11.83 -7.49
CA ARG A 128 -0.99 -12.09 -8.74
C ARG A 128 -2.48 -12.31 -8.51
N GLU A 129 -2.83 -13.07 -7.46
CA GLU A 129 -4.23 -13.24 -7.05
C GLU A 129 -4.86 -11.89 -6.71
N GLU A 130 -4.18 -11.05 -5.92
CA GLU A 130 -4.66 -9.70 -5.60
C GLU A 130 -4.76 -8.79 -6.83
N ALA A 131 -3.79 -8.86 -7.75
CA ALA A 131 -3.81 -8.10 -8.99
C ALA A 131 -4.98 -8.53 -9.90
N ALA A 132 -5.33 -9.82 -9.93
CA ALA A 132 -6.45 -10.32 -10.73
C ALA A 132 -7.81 -9.73 -10.31
N LEU A 133 -7.94 -9.24 -9.08
CA LEU A 133 -9.14 -8.57 -8.56
C LEU A 133 -9.21 -7.07 -8.91
N VAL A 134 -8.12 -6.47 -9.38
CA VAL A 134 -8.05 -5.02 -9.68
C VAL A 134 -8.93 -4.63 -10.88
N PRO A 135 -8.94 -5.38 -12.01
CA PRO A 135 -9.76 -5.00 -13.17
C PRO A 135 -11.24 -4.90 -12.88
N GLU A 136 -11.80 -5.85 -12.11
CA GLU A 136 -13.22 -5.81 -11.73
C GLU A 136 -13.53 -4.51 -10.97
N HIS A 137 -12.67 -4.13 -10.03
CA HIS A 137 -12.83 -2.88 -9.30
C HIS A 137 -12.68 -1.64 -10.20
N LEU A 138 -11.65 -1.56 -11.04
CA LEU A 138 -11.46 -0.43 -11.95
C LEU A 138 -12.60 -0.28 -12.96
N ASN A 139 -13.20 -1.38 -13.41
CA ASN A 139 -14.37 -1.34 -14.28
C ASN A 139 -15.61 -0.72 -13.62
N THR A 140 -15.70 -0.70 -12.29
CA THR A 140 -16.84 -0.07 -11.58
C THR A 140 -16.96 1.44 -11.81
N PHE A 141 -15.87 2.12 -12.21
CA PHE A 141 -15.90 3.55 -12.54
C PHE A 141 -16.15 3.83 -14.04
N GLY A 142 -16.25 2.78 -14.87
CA GLY A 142 -16.61 2.88 -16.28
C GLY A 142 -15.68 3.79 -17.07
N GLU A 143 -16.27 4.68 -17.88
CA GLU A 143 -15.53 5.63 -18.73
C GLU A 143 -14.74 6.69 -17.93
N HIS A 144 -15.03 6.85 -16.64
CA HIS A 144 -14.33 7.78 -15.77
C HIS A 144 -13.02 7.22 -15.21
N THR A 145 -12.70 5.94 -15.41
CA THR A 145 -11.44 5.36 -14.92
C THR A 145 -10.26 5.97 -15.70
N PRO A 146 -9.32 6.67 -15.02
CA PRO A 146 -8.17 7.25 -15.70
C PRO A 146 -7.30 6.18 -16.36
N LYS A 147 -6.78 6.49 -17.56
CA LYS A 147 -5.91 5.57 -18.30
C LYS A 147 -4.66 5.19 -17.51
N GLU A 148 -4.14 6.14 -16.74
CA GLU A 148 -2.94 6.00 -15.92
C GLU A 148 -3.10 4.89 -14.85
N LEU A 149 -4.30 4.70 -14.29
CA LEU A 149 -4.54 3.59 -13.36
C LEU A 149 -4.45 2.22 -14.05
N TRP A 150 -4.93 2.14 -15.30
CA TRP A 150 -4.76 0.95 -16.12
C TRP A 150 -3.30 0.72 -16.54
N ASP A 151 -2.55 1.79 -16.77
CA ASP A 151 -1.12 1.71 -17.06
C ASP A 151 -0.34 1.16 -15.85
N GLU A 152 -0.61 1.67 -14.64
CA GLU A 152 -0.01 1.16 -13.40
C GLU A 152 -0.40 -0.28 -13.11
N TYR A 153 -1.66 -0.65 -13.36
CA TYR A 153 -2.11 -2.05 -13.25
C TYR A 153 -1.32 -2.98 -14.19
N ARG A 154 -1.19 -2.60 -15.47
CA ARG A 154 -0.41 -3.41 -16.45
C ARG A 154 1.05 -3.50 -16.06
N ALA A 155 1.64 -2.40 -15.59
CA ALA A 155 3.02 -2.38 -15.12
C ALA A 155 3.22 -3.29 -13.89
N LEU A 156 2.27 -3.31 -12.95
CA LEU A 156 2.28 -4.23 -11.81
C LEU A 156 2.24 -5.69 -12.28
N VAL A 157 1.30 -6.05 -13.16
CA VAL A 157 1.20 -7.42 -13.70
C VAL A 157 2.52 -7.84 -14.37
N GLN A 158 3.12 -6.96 -15.16
CA GLN A 158 4.42 -7.23 -15.79
C GLN A 158 5.54 -7.46 -14.79
N ARG A 159 5.62 -6.66 -13.70
CA ARG A 159 6.64 -6.84 -12.65
C ARG A 159 6.45 -8.13 -11.85
N LEU A 160 5.20 -8.57 -11.70
CA LEU A 160 4.88 -9.84 -11.03
C LEU A 160 5.27 -11.05 -11.88
N GLY A 161 5.24 -10.90 -13.21
CA GLY A 161 5.66 -11.92 -14.19
C GLY A 161 4.55 -12.87 -14.57
#